data_AF-A0A813KQN0-F1
#
_entry.id   AF-A0A813KQN0-F1
#
_cell.length_a   1.000
_cell.length_b   1.000
_cell.length_c   1.000
_cell.angle_alpha   90.00
_cell.angle_beta   90.00
_cell.angle_gamma   90.00
#
_symmetry.space_group_name_H-M   'P 1'
#
loop_
_entity.id
_entity.type
_entity.pdbx_description
1 polymer ?
#
loop_
_entity_poly.entity_id
_entity_poly.type
_entity_poly.pdbx_seq_one_letter_code
_entity_poly.pdbx_strand_id
1 'polypeptide(L)'
;MSWSWDYKVSVLISALRRWENQGTGDHGQTSLWICFFVNNQYRILLEKAAMGSDDLGSVFAARLQACGRVLVLLDKLKDPVYVKRVWCVFETYQATRLKVPLQVILPEEAYSSLKADLRGGRLDEVTKLGRS
;
A
#
# COMPACT_ATOMS: atom_id res chain seq x y z
N MET A 1 -2.05 -0.42 5.69
CA MET A 1 -1.90 0.33 4.43
C MET A 1 -0.81 1.38 4.61
N SER A 2 0.09 1.48 3.64
CA SER A 2 1.18 2.46 3.63
C SER A 2 0.83 3.67 2.78
N TRP A 3 0.96 4.88 3.34
CA TRP A 3 0.56 6.16 2.74
C TRP A 3 1.80 7.05 2.51
N SER A 4 1.88 7.79 1.39
CA SER A 4 2.89 8.84 1.15
C SER A 4 2.35 10.24 1.49
N TRP A 5 3.07 11.03 2.29
CA TRP A 5 2.66 12.39 2.74
C TRP A 5 2.24 13.35 1.62
N ASP A 6 2.62 13.06 0.38
CA ASP A 6 2.27 13.84 -0.81
C ASP A 6 0.86 13.54 -1.35
N TYR A 7 0.19 12.49 -0.86
CA TYR A 7 -1.14 12.14 -1.31
C TYR A 7 -2.20 13.05 -0.72
N LYS A 8 -3.07 13.57 -1.59
CA LYS A 8 -4.34 14.17 -1.17
C LYS A 8 -5.22 13.08 -0.55
N VAL A 9 -5.94 13.42 0.51
CA VAL A 9 -6.95 12.54 1.13
C VAL A 9 -7.96 12.03 0.10
N SER A 10 -8.27 12.83 -0.93
CA SER A 10 -9.15 12.45 -2.04
C SER A 10 -8.66 11.22 -2.81
N VAL A 11 -7.33 11.03 -2.96
CA VAL A 11 -6.74 9.86 -3.62
C VAL A 11 -7.01 8.60 -2.79
N LEU A 12 -6.84 8.69 -1.47
CA LEU A 12 -7.17 7.59 -0.57
C LEU A 12 -8.65 7.23 -0.66
N ILE A 13 -9.54 8.21 -0.50
CA ILE A 13 -10.99 7.98 -0.50
C ILE A 13 -11.42 7.38 -1.84
N SER A 14 -10.90 7.88 -2.96
CA SER A 14 -11.19 7.35 -4.29
C SER A 14 -10.81 5.87 -4.41
N ALA A 15 -9.60 5.50 -3.96
CA ALA A 15 -9.14 4.12 -4.02
C ALA A 15 -9.94 3.19 -3.10
N LEU A 16 -10.29 3.64 -1.89
CA LEU A 16 -11.10 2.86 -0.95
C LEU A 16 -12.53 2.65 -1.45
N ARG A 17 -13.20 3.69 -1.95
CA ARG A 17 -14.55 3.57 -2.56
C ARG A 17 -14.53 2.60 -3.73
N ARG A 18 -13.49 2.66 -4.56
CA ARG A 18 -13.35 1.75 -5.69
C ARG A 18 -13.14 0.31 -5.22
N TRP A 19 -12.31 0.09 -4.21
CA TRP A 19 -12.06 -1.22 -3.62
C TRP A 19 -13.33 -1.79 -2.98
N GLU A 20 -14.11 -0.95 -2.30
CA GLU A 20 -15.42 -1.28 -1.73
C GLU A 20 -16.39 -1.74 -2.83
N ASN A 21 -16.54 -0.96 -3.91
CA ASN A 21 -17.44 -1.26 -5.01
C ASN A 21 -17.08 -2.53 -5.81
N GLN A 22 -15.89 -3.12 -5.60
CA GLN A 22 -15.50 -4.38 -6.24
C GLN A 22 -16.06 -5.62 -5.53
N GLY A 23 -16.75 -5.46 -4.38
CA GLY A 23 -17.38 -6.57 -3.66
C GLY A 23 -16.40 -7.60 -3.09
N THR A 24 -15.12 -7.21 -2.92
CA THR A 24 -14.05 -8.10 -2.45
C THR A 24 -13.80 -8.06 -0.94
N GLY A 25 -14.65 -7.34 -0.19
CA GLY A 25 -14.54 -7.15 1.26
C GLY A 25 -15.88 -7.34 1.95
N ASP A 26 -15.87 -7.93 3.14
CA ASP A 26 -17.05 -7.96 4.01
C ASP A 26 -17.17 -6.58 4.67
N HIS A 27 -18.02 -5.74 4.08
CA HIS A 27 -18.06 -4.29 4.30
C HIS A 27 -18.47 -3.89 5.73
N GLY A 28 -19.16 -4.76 6.47
CA GLY A 28 -19.59 -4.51 7.83
C GLY A 28 -18.53 -4.75 8.91
N GLN A 29 -17.43 -5.43 8.59
CA GLN A 29 -16.41 -5.86 9.57
C GLN A 29 -14.97 -5.49 9.20
N THR A 30 -14.77 -4.71 8.14
CA THR A 30 -13.43 -4.33 7.71
C THR A 30 -12.94 -3.12 8.51
N SER A 31 -11.93 -3.33 9.36
CA SER A 31 -11.17 -2.25 9.98
C SER A 31 -9.92 -1.92 9.16
N LEU A 32 -9.71 -0.63 8.85
CA LEU A 32 -8.52 -0.18 8.14
C LEU A 32 -7.44 0.27 9.12
N TRP A 33 -6.32 -0.45 9.14
CA TRP A 33 -5.11 0.02 9.78
C TRP A 33 -4.22 0.75 8.77
N ILE A 34 -3.98 2.04 9.01
CA ILE A 34 -3.16 2.90 8.15
C ILE A 34 -1.94 3.31 8.96
N CYS A 35 -0.76 2.92 8.51
CA CYS A 35 0.47 3.12 9.29
C CYS A 35 0.74 4.60 9.60
N PHE A 36 0.28 5.52 8.74
CA PHE A 36 0.35 6.96 8.96
C PHE A 36 -0.27 7.40 10.30
N PHE A 37 -1.45 6.89 10.65
CA PHE A 37 -2.15 7.34 11.86
C PHE A 37 -1.60 6.72 13.15
N VAL A 38 -0.91 5.58 13.04
CA VAL A 38 -0.61 4.72 14.19
C VAL A 38 0.89 4.63 14.47
N ASN A 39 1.73 4.85 13.45
CA ASN A 39 3.18 4.74 13.58
C ASN A 39 3.84 6.11 13.48
N ASN A 40 4.29 6.62 14.62
CA ASN A 40 5.21 7.75 14.67
C ASN A 40 6.61 7.29 14.22
N GLN A 41 6.86 7.37 12.92
CA GLN A 41 8.13 6.97 12.29
C GLN A 41 9.35 7.72 12.85
N TYR A 42 9.17 8.93 13.39
CA TYR A 42 10.24 9.70 14.02
C TYR A 42 10.67 9.09 15.37
N ARG A 43 9.71 8.72 16.22
CA ARG A 43 10.01 8.03 17.49
C ARG A 43 10.68 6.68 17.27
N ILE A 44 10.22 5.95 16.26
CA ILE A 44 10.78 4.67 15.81
C ILE A 44 12.26 4.81 15.39
N LEU A 45 12.63 5.92 14.72
CA LEU A 45 14.02 6.19 14.33
C LEU A 45 14.90 6.65 15.51
N LEU A 46 14.34 7.40 16.46
CA LEU A 46 15.05 7.80 17.69
C LEU A 46 15.26 6.64 18.66
N GLU A 47 14.24 5.79 18.86
CA GLU A 47 14.32 4.59 19.69
C GLU A 47 15.31 3.57 19.09
N LYS A 48 15.48 3.56 17.76
CA LYS A 48 16.55 2.83 17.05
C LYS A 48 17.96 3.22 17.49
N ALA A 49 18.20 4.51 17.74
CA ALA A 49 19.50 4.99 18.22
C ALA A 49 19.80 4.51 19.65
N ALA A 50 18.76 4.13 20.41
CA ALA A 50 18.87 3.70 21.81
C ALA A 50 18.80 2.17 22.01
N MET A 51 18.09 1.39 21.17
CA MET A 51 17.83 -0.04 21.43
C MET A 51 18.14 -1.03 20.29
N GLY A 52 18.71 -0.60 19.16
CA GLY A 52 19.04 -1.52 18.06
C GLY A 52 17.85 -1.93 17.19
N SER A 53 18.12 -2.42 15.97
CA SER A 53 17.13 -2.53 14.88
C SER A 53 16.11 -3.66 15.01
N ASP A 54 16.29 -4.59 15.93
CA ASP A 54 15.61 -5.89 15.90
C ASP A 54 14.15 -5.85 16.38
N ASP A 55 13.77 -4.84 17.18
CA ASP A 55 12.42 -4.72 17.74
C ASP A 55 11.39 -4.11 16.77
N LEU A 56 11.84 -3.41 15.73
CA LEU A 56 10.91 -2.84 14.75
C LEU A 56 10.26 -3.92 13.89
N GLY A 57 11.05 -4.91 13.49
CA GLY A 57 10.60 -5.99 12.63
C GLY A 57 9.51 -6.83 13.29
N SER A 58 9.63 -7.08 14.59
CA SER A 58 8.67 -7.84 15.41
C SER A 58 7.36 -7.06 15.61
N VAL A 59 7.42 -5.77 15.97
CA VAL A 59 6.22 -4.94 16.17
C VAL A 59 5.42 -4.79 14.87
N PHE A 60 6.09 -4.48 13.76
CA PHE A 60 5.43 -4.40 12.45
C PHE A 60 4.89 -5.76 12.01
N ALA A 61 5.64 -6.85 12.21
CA ALA A 61 5.19 -8.18 11.86
C ALA A 61 3.89 -8.56 12.60
N ALA A 62 3.85 -8.33 13.92
CA ALA A 62 2.68 -8.62 14.73
C ALA A 62 1.44 -7.84 14.25
N ARG A 63 1.59 -6.56 13.90
CA ARG A 63 0.50 -5.73 13.38
C ARG A 63 0.04 -6.17 11.99
N LEU A 64 0.98 -6.48 11.09
CA LEU A 64 0.67 -6.96 9.74
C LEU A 64 -0.09 -8.29 9.78
N GLN A 65 0.33 -9.21 10.65
CA GLN A 65 -0.35 -10.49 10.85
C GLN A 65 -1.76 -10.31 11.43
N ALA A 66 -1.93 -9.42 12.41
CA ALA A 66 -3.25 -9.13 13.00
C ALA A 66 -4.24 -8.51 12.00
N CYS A 67 -3.75 -7.74 11.02
CA CYS A 67 -4.59 -7.11 10.00
C CYS A 67 -5.11 -8.10 8.94
N GLY A 68 -4.46 -9.26 8.77
CA GLY A 68 -4.89 -10.33 7.86
C GLY A 68 -4.80 -10.04 6.35
N ARG A 69 -4.77 -8.77 5.93
CA ARG A 69 -4.54 -8.33 4.55
C ARG A 69 -3.89 -6.95 4.53
N VAL A 70 -3.03 -6.73 3.54
CA VAL A 70 -2.41 -5.43 3.28
C VAL A 70 -2.92 -4.86 1.96
N LEU A 71 -3.50 -3.67 2.03
CA LEU A 71 -3.85 -2.89 0.85
C LEU A 71 -2.65 -2.00 0.44
N VAL A 72 -2.20 -2.20 -0.79
CA VAL A 72 -1.13 -1.43 -1.45
C VAL A 72 -1.79 -0.39 -2.35
N LEU A 73 -1.77 0.88 -1.94
CA LEU A 73 -2.35 1.97 -2.71
C LEU A 73 -1.32 2.54 -3.67
N LEU A 74 -1.52 2.31 -4.97
CA LEU A 74 -0.76 2.97 -6.02
C LEU A 74 -1.55 4.17 -6.53
N ASP A 75 -0.97 5.36 -6.46
CA ASP A 75 -1.56 6.61 -6.97
C ASP A 75 -1.66 6.63 -8.49
N LYS A 76 -0.76 5.89 -9.15
CA LYS A 76 -0.64 5.70 -10.60
C LYS A 76 0.02 4.35 -10.86
N LEU A 77 -0.15 3.82 -12.07
CA LEU A 77 0.46 2.52 -12.40
C LEU A 77 1.95 2.65 -12.75
N LYS A 78 2.32 3.71 -13.46
CA LYS A 78 3.70 4.00 -13.84
C LYS A 78 4.34 4.94 -12.84
N ASP A 79 5.49 4.53 -12.30
CA ASP A 79 6.27 5.34 -11.37
C ASP A 79 5.46 5.83 -10.13
N PRO A 80 4.73 4.94 -9.43
CA PRO A 80 3.93 5.33 -8.27
C PRO A 80 4.80 5.93 -7.17
N VAL A 81 4.28 6.90 -6.43
CA VAL A 81 5.01 7.44 -5.28
C VAL A 81 5.19 6.36 -4.21
N TYR A 82 4.25 5.41 -4.13
CA TYR A 82 4.31 4.28 -3.20
C TYR A 82 5.67 3.55 -3.20
N VAL A 83 6.22 3.23 -4.38
CA VAL A 83 7.49 2.47 -4.48
C VAL A 83 8.73 3.31 -4.17
N LYS A 84 8.59 4.64 -4.15
CA LYS A 84 9.67 5.58 -3.79
C LYS A 84 9.80 5.79 -2.28
N ARG A 85 8.84 5.28 -1.50
CA ARG A 85 8.79 5.45 -0.04
C ARG A 85 9.35 4.21 0.63
N VAL A 86 10.51 4.35 1.28
CA VAL A 86 11.21 3.24 1.97
C VAL A 86 10.31 2.46 2.92
N TRP A 87 9.42 3.14 3.66
CA TRP A 87 8.49 2.49 4.58
C TRP A 87 7.40 1.68 3.88
N CYS A 88 6.87 2.17 2.76
CA CYS A 88 5.91 1.42 1.94
C CYS A 88 6.54 0.14 1.39
N VAL A 89 7.78 0.24 0.91
CA VAL A 89 8.57 -0.91 0.42
C VAL A 89 8.86 -1.89 1.55
N PHE A 90 9.28 -1.40 2.72
CA PHE A 90 9.56 -2.23 3.89
C PHE A 90 8.31 -2.98 4.36
N GLU A 91 7.16 -2.32 4.48
CA GLU A 91 5.91 -2.96 4.89
C GLU A 91 5.44 -4.01 3.88
N THR A 92 5.60 -3.74 2.58
CA THR A 92 5.30 -4.72 1.52
C THR A 92 6.22 -5.92 1.62
N TYR A 93 7.52 -5.69 1.80
CA TYR A 93 8.51 -6.76 1.99
C TYR A 93 8.18 -7.63 3.21
N GLN A 94 7.85 -7.01 4.34
CA GLN A 94 7.46 -7.73 5.56
C GLN A 94 6.18 -8.54 5.35
N ALA A 95 5.17 -7.97 4.70
CA ALA A 95 3.93 -8.67 4.38
C ALA A 95 4.19 -9.91 3.49
N THR A 96 5.01 -9.76 2.44
CA THR A 96 5.41 -10.86 1.56
C THR A 96 6.18 -11.95 2.33
N ARG A 97 7.14 -11.55 3.17
CA ARG A 97 7.93 -12.48 4.00
C ARG A 97 7.05 -13.27 4.98
N LEU A 98 6.03 -12.63 5.54
CA LEU A 98 5.07 -13.22 6.48
C LEU A 98 3.89 -13.92 5.79
N LYS A 99 3.86 -13.94 4.45
CA LYS A 99 2.77 -14.50 3.63
C LYS A 99 1.40 -13.88 3.95
N VAL A 100 1.38 -12.61 4.36
CA VAL A 100 0.13 -11.86 4.52
C VAL A 100 -0.37 -11.44 3.14
N PRO A 101 -1.63 -11.73 2.77
CA PRO A 101 -2.19 -11.37 1.48
C PRO A 101 -2.04 -9.87 1.17
N LEU A 102 -1.53 -9.58 -0.02
CA LEU A 102 -1.38 -8.24 -0.57
C LEU A 102 -2.44 -8.01 -1.66
N GLN A 103 -3.10 -6.86 -1.61
CA GLN A 103 -4.04 -6.44 -2.65
C GLN A 103 -3.69 -5.02 -3.10
N VAL A 104 -3.41 -4.86 -4.39
CA VAL A 104 -3.19 -3.54 -4.98
C VAL A 104 -4.54 -2.87 -5.21
N ILE A 105 -4.65 -1.62 -4.77
CA ILE A 105 -5.82 -0.76 -5.00
C ILE A 105 -5.37 0.50 -5.74
N LEU A 106 -6.26 1.00 -6.60
CA LEU A 106 -6.03 2.16 -7.45
C LEU A 106 -7.15 3.18 -7.23
N PRO A 107 -6.86 4.49 -7.23
CA PRO A 107 -7.89 5.52 -7.35
C PRO A 107 -8.55 5.44 -8.74
N GLU A 108 -9.73 6.05 -8.86
CA GLU A 108 -10.54 5.97 -10.08
C GLU A 108 -9.83 6.56 -11.31
N GLU A 109 -9.06 7.63 -11.11
CA GLU A 109 -8.27 8.26 -12.17
C GLU A 109 -7.19 7.31 -12.73
N ALA A 110 -6.38 6.70 -11.84
CA ALA A 110 -5.35 5.75 -12.23
C ALA A 110 -5.93 4.50 -12.89
N TYR A 111 -7.06 4.02 -12.38
CA TYR A 111 -7.75 2.88 -12.98
C TYR A 111 -8.33 3.23 -14.36
N SER A 112 -8.90 4.42 -14.53
CA SER A 112 -9.44 4.88 -15.82
C SER A 112 -8.34 4.99 -16.87
N SER A 113 -7.17 5.52 -16.50
CA SER A 113 -5.99 5.53 -17.37
C SER A 113 -5.58 4.12 -17.79
N LEU A 114 -5.45 3.20 -16.82
CA LEU A 114 -5.14 1.80 -17.10
C LEU A 114 -6.16 1.15 -18.04
N LYS A 115 -7.46 1.40 -17.81
CA LYS A 115 -8.53 0.86 -18.65
C LYS A 115 -8.46 1.39 -20.08
N ALA A 116 -8.10 2.66 -20.25
CA ALA A 116 -7.90 3.27 -21.57
C ALA A 116 -6.68 2.66 -22.29
N ASP A 117 -5.57 2.46 -21.57
CA ASP A 117 -4.35 1.86 -22.12
C ASP A 117 -4.57 0.40 -22.56
N LEU A 118 -5.29 -0.39 -21.74
CA LEU A 118 -5.67 -1.77 -22.08
C LEU A 118 -6.57 -1.83 -23.32
N ARG A 119 -7.58 -0.95 -23.41
CA ARG A 119 -8.49 -0.88 -24.56
C ARG A 119 -7.79 -0.43 -25.84
N GLY A 120 -6.76 0.40 -25.72
CA GLY A 120 -5.95 0.87 -26.84
C GLY A 120 -4.91 -0.13 -27.33
N GLY A 121 -4.87 -1.37 -26.81
CA GLY A 121 -3.89 -2.38 -27.21
C GLY A 121 -2.46 -2.11 -26.73
N ARG A 122 -2.25 -1.15 -25.83
CA ARG A 122 -0.94 -0.76 -25.28
C ARG A 122 -0.51 -1.67 -24.12
N LEU A 123 -0.74 -2.97 -24.26
CA LEU A 123 -0.38 -4.00 -23.27
C LEU A 123 1.13 -4.04 -22.99
N ASP A 124 1.95 -3.69 -23.97
CA ASP A 124 3.41 -3.60 -23.82
C ASP A 124 3.83 -2.49 -22.86
N GLU A 125 3.08 -1.38 -22.79
CA GLU A 125 3.34 -0.30 -21.83
C GLU A 125 2.98 -0.72 -20.40
N VAL A 126 1.95 -1.56 -20.26
CA VAL A 126 1.50 -2.10 -18.96
C VAL A 126 2.43 -3.22 -18.46
N THR A 127 2.93 -4.08 -19.35
CA THR A 127 3.77 -5.24 -18.98
C THR A 127 5.25 -4.90 -18.81
N LYS A 128 5.79 -3.88 -19.50
CA LYS A 128 7.16 -3.39 -19.24
C LYS A 128 7.35 -2.89 -17.80
N LEU A 129 6.28 -2.46 -17.14
CA LEU A 129 6.30 -1.99 -15.75
C LEU A 129 6.48 -3.12 -14.71
N GLY A 130 6.22 -4.38 -15.06
CA GLY A 130 6.37 -5.52 -14.15
C GLY A 130 7.73 -6.22 -14.21
N ARG A 131 8.66 -5.75 -15.06
CA ARG A 131 9.97 -6.39 -15.33
C ARG A 131 11.20 -5.54 -14.95
N SER A 132 11.01 -4.37 -14.35
CA SER A 132 12.10 -3.55 -13.77
C SER A 132 12.11 -3.67 -12.25
#